data_AF-A0A2V8CDW0-F1
#
_entry.id   AF-A0A2V8CDW0-F1
#
_cell.length_a   1.000
_cell.length_b   1.000
_cell.length_c   1.000
_cell.angle_alpha   90.00
_cell.angle_beta   90.00
_cell.angle_gamma   90.00
#
_symmetry.space_group_name_H-M   'P 1'
#
loop_
_entity.id
_entity.type
_entity.pdbx_description
1 polymer ?
#
loop_
_entity_poly.entity_id
_entity_poly.type
_entity_poly.pdbx_seq_one_letter_code
_entity_poly.pdbx_strand_id
1 'polypeptide(L)'
;MRITSGRGTDTSPVWAPDGTKIVYQHTDAHNSADLFIVDVAARTSVRLSDSMPASIDRAAFVEPQFVHYPGPDGQQVPGWLFVPKNLDRTRKHPAIVWIHG
;
A
#
# COMPACT_ATOMS: atom_id res chain seq x y z
N MET A 1 16.42 12.99 -1.48
CA MET A 1 15.45 13.86 -0.77
C MET A 1 14.10 13.15 -0.76
N ARG A 2 13.44 13.03 0.41
CA ARG A 2 12.12 12.39 0.55
C ARG A 2 11.05 13.48 0.74
N ILE A 3 9.99 13.45 -0.05
CA ILE A 3 8.93 14.48 -0.06
C ILE A 3 7.64 13.96 0.55
N THR A 4 7.29 12.71 0.26
CA THR A 4 6.11 12.02 0.79
C THR A 4 6.51 11.02 1.86
N SER A 5 5.57 10.71 2.76
CA SER A 5 5.72 9.66 3.76
C SER A 5 4.41 8.92 3.94
N GLY A 6 4.48 7.67 4.37
CA GLY A 6 3.32 6.79 4.42
C GLY A 6 3.68 5.38 3.96
N ARG A 7 2.72 4.47 4.15
CA ARG A 7 2.72 3.13 3.56
C ARG A 7 2.22 3.21 2.12
N GLY A 8 2.38 2.14 1.35
CA GLY A 8 1.94 2.08 -0.03
C GLY A 8 3.01 2.54 -1.01
N THR A 9 2.56 2.88 -2.21
CA THR A 9 3.43 3.15 -3.36
C THR A 9 3.00 4.44 -4.04
N ASP A 10 3.96 5.33 -4.27
CA ASP A 10 3.81 6.55 -5.05
C ASP A 10 4.40 6.34 -6.44
N THR A 11 3.65 6.64 -7.51
CA THR A 11 4.08 6.49 -8.90
C THR A 11 3.69 7.71 -9.75
N SER A 12 4.25 7.77 -10.97
CA SER A 12 3.90 8.76 -12.00
C SER A 12 3.93 10.23 -11.52
N PRO A 13 5.02 10.71 -10.89
CA PRO A 13 5.09 12.08 -10.41
C PRO A 13 5.16 13.09 -11.57
N VAL A 14 4.41 14.18 -11.44
CA VAL A 14 4.44 15.34 -12.36
C VAL A 14 4.61 16.61 -11.55
N TRP A 15 5.63 17.40 -11.89
CA TRP A 15 5.91 18.67 -11.23
C TRP A 15 5.00 19.78 -11.74
N ALA A 16 4.56 20.65 -10.83
CA ALA A 16 4.03 21.96 -11.21
C ALA A 16 5.15 22.80 -11.85
N PRO A 17 4.83 23.67 -12.83
CA PRO A 17 5.84 24.49 -13.53
C PRO A 17 6.69 25.38 -12.61
N ASP A 18 6.15 25.78 -11.47
CA ASP A 18 6.83 26.61 -10.46
C ASP A 18 7.68 25.80 -9.47
N GLY A 19 7.67 24.46 -9.58
CA GLY A 19 8.43 23.56 -8.70
C GLY A 19 7.89 23.45 -7.27
N THR A 20 6.74 24.06 -6.94
CA THR A 20 6.24 24.10 -5.57
C THR A 20 5.43 22.86 -5.18
N LYS A 21 4.89 22.14 -6.18
CA LYS A 21 4.01 20.98 -5.97
C LYS A 21 4.34 19.84 -6.93
N ILE A 22 3.97 18.62 -6.51
CA ILE A 22 4.02 17.41 -7.33
C ILE A 22 2.66 16.74 -7.25
N VAL A 23 2.04 16.45 -8.39
CA VAL A 23 0.91 15.53 -8.49
C VAL A 23 1.46 14.12 -8.73
N TYR A 24 0.91 13.12 -8.05
CA TYR A 24 1.35 11.74 -8.17
C TYR A 24 0.18 10.78 -7.91
N GLN A 25 0.34 9.53 -8.34
CA GLN A 25 -0.59 8.46 -8.04
C GLN A 25 -0.14 7.73 -6.78
N HIS A 26 -1.06 7.45 -5.87
CA HIS A 26 -0.80 6.73 -4.62
C HIS A 26 -1.76 5.56 -4.45
N THR A 27 -1.26 4.41 -4.00
CA THR A 27 -2.07 3.24 -3.62
C THR A 27 -1.49 2.59 -2.37
N ASP A 28 -2.36 2.02 -1.53
CA ASP A 28 -1.97 1.29 -0.32
C ASP A 28 -2.89 0.08 -0.08
N ALA A 29 -2.70 -0.63 1.04
CA ALA A 29 -3.49 -1.81 1.36
C ALA A 29 -4.98 -1.52 1.64
N HIS A 30 -5.37 -0.25 1.81
CA HIS A 30 -6.73 0.17 2.15
C HIS A 30 -7.42 0.95 1.02
N ASN A 31 -6.68 1.35 -0.01
CA ASN A 31 -7.16 2.23 -1.07
C ASN A 31 -6.65 1.80 -2.44
N SER A 32 -7.57 1.74 -3.41
CA SER A 32 -7.21 1.74 -4.83
C SER A 32 -6.36 2.96 -5.18
N ALA A 33 -5.71 2.90 -6.33
CA ALA A 33 -4.85 4.00 -6.74
C ALA A 33 -5.65 5.28 -7.01
N ASP A 34 -5.17 6.39 -6.44
CA ASP A 34 -5.79 7.70 -6.56
C ASP A 34 -4.76 8.80 -6.75
N LEU A 35 -5.21 9.97 -7.20
CA LEU A 35 -4.39 11.15 -7.36
C LEU A 35 -4.20 11.87 -6.04
N PHE A 36 -2.96 12.24 -5.77
CA PHE A 36 -2.56 13.07 -4.64
C PHE A 36 -1.71 14.22 -5.15
N ILE A 37 -1.68 15.31 -4.39
CA ILE A 37 -0.75 16.41 -4.60
C ILE A 37 0.00 16.69 -3.30
N VAL A 38 1.31 16.85 -3.39
CA VAL A 38 2.16 17.22 -2.27
C VAL A 38 2.73 18.61 -2.48
N ASP A 39 2.68 19.42 -1.43
CA ASP A 39 3.46 20.65 -1.34
C ASP A 39 4.90 20.30 -0.95
N VAL A 40 5.88 20.71 -1.75
CA VAL A 40 7.28 20.27 -1.62
C VAL A 40 7.94 20.85 -0.38
N ALA A 41 7.63 22.11 -0.04
CA ALA A 41 8.19 22.78 1.12
C ALA A 41 7.54 22.28 2.42
N ALA A 42 6.21 22.20 2.43
CA ALA A 42 5.45 21.75 3.61
C ALA A 42 5.47 20.23 3.80
N ARG A 43 5.86 19.45 2.77
CA ARG A 43 5.88 17.98 2.76
C ARG A 43 4.55 17.37 3.19
N THR A 44 3.47 18.01 2.78
CA THR A 44 2.10 17.63 3.14
C THR A 44 1.35 17.28 1.88
N SER A 45 0.76 16.08 1.88
CA SER A 45 -0.03 15.56 0.77
C SER A 45 -1.52 15.69 1.04
N VAL A 46 -2.28 15.97 -0.01
CA VAL A 46 -3.74 15.89 0.00
C VAL A 46 -4.20 14.99 -1.14
N ARG A 47 -5.26 14.21 -0.88
CA ARG A 47 -5.90 13.34 -1.87
C ARG A 47 -6.84 14.17 -2.75
N LEU A 48 -6.75 14.00 -4.07
CA LEU A 48 -7.53 14.74 -5.06
C LEU A 48 -8.67 13.91 -5.68
N SER A 49 -8.58 12.59 -5.63
CA SER A 49 -9.62 11.69 -6.15
C SER A 49 -9.95 10.58 -5.17
N ASP A 50 -11.15 10.02 -5.30
CA ASP A 50 -11.55 8.81 -4.59
C ASP A 50 -12.19 7.81 -5.56
N SER A 51 -11.37 6.92 -6.08
CA SER A 51 -11.75 6.00 -7.15
C SER A 51 -12.42 4.72 -6.64
N MET A 52 -12.29 4.42 -5.34
CA MET A 52 -12.89 3.21 -4.78
C MET A 52 -14.39 3.43 -4.50
N PRO A 53 -15.29 2.51 -4.91
CA PRO A 53 -16.72 2.67 -4.68
C PRO A 53 -17.06 2.83 -3.19
N ALA A 54 -18.01 3.73 -2.89
CA ALA A 54 -18.45 4.01 -1.53
C ALA A 54 -19.07 2.80 -0.81
N SER A 55 -19.51 1.78 -1.55
CA SER A 55 -20.06 0.53 -1.00
C SER A 55 -18.99 -0.41 -0.43
N ILE A 56 -17.70 -0.16 -0.68
CA ILE A 56 -16.60 -0.99 -0.16
C ILE A 56 -16.23 -0.51 1.25
N ASP A 57 -16.37 -1.41 2.22
CA ASP A 57 -15.92 -1.16 3.59
C ASP A 57 -14.39 -1.29 3.70
N ARG A 58 -13.69 -0.15 3.69
CA ARG A 58 -12.23 -0.10 3.86
C ARG A 58 -11.79 -0.60 5.23
N ALA A 59 -12.66 -0.54 6.23
CA ALA A 59 -12.37 -1.05 7.56
C ALA A 59 -12.32 -2.58 7.60
N ALA A 60 -12.79 -3.28 6.56
CA ALA A 60 -12.59 -4.72 6.43
C ALA A 60 -11.16 -5.10 6.02
N PHE A 61 -10.41 -4.18 5.40
CA PHE A 61 -9.05 -4.43 4.94
C PHE A 61 -8.05 -4.54 6.10
N VAL A 62 -6.93 -5.21 5.82
CA VAL A 62 -5.86 -5.48 6.77
C VAL A 62 -4.53 -5.00 6.21
N GLU A 63 -3.72 -4.42 7.08
CA GLU A 63 -2.34 -4.10 6.74
C GLU A 63 -1.53 -5.40 6.62
N PRO A 64 -0.88 -5.67 5.48
CA PRO A 64 -0.09 -6.87 5.33
C PRO A 64 1.18 -6.83 6.17
N GLN A 65 1.61 -8.02 6.62
CA GLN A 65 2.87 -8.20 7.33
C GLN A 65 3.94 -8.60 6.33
N PHE A 66 5.09 -7.90 6.37
CA PHE A 66 6.26 -8.35 5.61
C PHE A 66 6.92 -9.50 6.36
N VAL A 67 6.86 -10.69 5.77
CA VAL A 67 7.37 -11.93 6.37
C VAL A 67 8.43 -12.55 5.49
N HIS A 68 9.25 -13.42 6.09
CA HIS A 68 10.19 -14.28 5.37
C HIS A 68 9.92 -15.73 5.75
N TYR A 69 9.99 -16.63 4.79
CA TYR A 69 9.87 -18.07 5.01
C TYR A 69 10.96 -18.83 4.27
N PRO A 70 11.40 -20.00 4.76
CA PRO A 70 12.47 -20.77 4.13
C PRO A 70 11.99 -21.39 2.81
N GLY A 71 12.81 -21.22 1.76
CA GLY A 71 12.69 -21.92 0.49
C GLY A 71 13.27 -23.35 0.54
N PRO A 72 13.13 -24.13 -0.54
CA PRO A 72 13.59 -25.52 -0.58
C PRO A 72 15.10 -25.70 -0.34
N ASP A 73 15.89 -24.69 -0.67
CA ASP A 73 17.34 -24.63 -0.49
C ASP A 73 17.76 -23.90 0.80
N GLY A 74 16.79 -23.56 1.66
CA GLY A 74 17.00 -22.81 2.90
C GLY A 74 17.17 -21.30 2.71
N GLN A 75 17.11 -20.76 1.49
CA GLN A 75 17.11 -19.31 1.28
C GLN A 75 15.80 -18.69 1.79
N GLN A 76 15.89 -17.52 2.41
CA GLN A 76 14.71 -16.81 2.92
C GLN A 76 13.97 -16.12 1.77
N VAL A 77 12.72 -16.50 1.54
CA VAL A 77 11.84 -15.92 0.53
C VAL A 77 10.97 -14.84 1.19
N PRO A 78 11.01 -13.58 0.71
CA PRO A 78 10.15 -12.52 1.23
C PRO A 78 8.71 -12.65 0.71
N GLY A 79 7.74 -12.22 1.51
CA GLY A 79 6.34 -12.18 1.10
C GLY A 79 5.48 -11.25 1.96
N TRP A 80 4.30 -10.91 1.44
CA TRP A 80 3.27 -10.18 2.18
C TRP A 80 2.22 -11.17 2.71
N LEU A 81 2.04 -11.19 4.03
CA LEU A 81 1.06 -12.03 4.71
C LEU A 81 -0.16 -11.20 5.13
N PHE A 82 -1.32 -11.55 4.59
CA PHE A 82 -2.61 -10.97 4.95
C PHE A 82 -3.33 -11.91 5.91
N VAL A 83 -3.59 -11.43 7.14
CA VAL A 83 -4.27 -12.22 8.18
C VAL A 83 -5.60 -11.54 8.53
N PRO A 84 -6.75 -12.22 8.39
CA PRO A 84 -8.04 -11.66 8.80
C PRO A 84 -8.03 -11.22 10.26
N LYS A 85 -8.68 -10.10 10.58
CA LYS A 85 -8.67 -9.48 11.92
C LYS A 85 -9.11 -10.44 13.03
N ASN A 86 -10.09 -11.30 12.73
CA ASN A 86 -10.71 -12.21 13.69
C ASN A 86 -10.36 -13.68 13.44
N LEU A 87 -9.19 -13.96 12.83
CA LEU A 87 -8.76 -15.34 12.57
C LEU A 87 -8.50 -16.09 13.88
N ASP A 88 -9.18 -17.22 14.11
CA ASP A 88 -8.90 -18.12 15.23
C ASP A 88 -7.50 -18.74 15.08
N ARG A 89 -6.56 -18.35 15.94
CA ARG A 89 -5.17 -18.82 15.88
C ARG A 89 -4.92 -20.17 16.53
N THR A 90 -5.94 -20.80 17.13
CA THR A 90 -5.80 -22.11 17.78
C THR A 90 -5.86 -23.28 16.79
N ARG A 91 -6.30 -23.03 15.56
CA ARG A 91 -6.48 -24.04 14.50
C ARG A 91 -5.79 -23.63 13.21
N LYS A 92 -5.58 -24.62 12.34
CA LYS A 92 -5.10 -24.38 10.97
C LYS A 92 -6.24 -23.90 10.07
N HIS A 93 -5.88 -23.07 9.08
CA HIS A 93 -6.79 -22.54 8.07
C HIS A 93 -6.22 -22.77 6.67
N PRO A 94 -7.08 -22.88 5.64
CA PRO A 94 -6.62 -22.83 4.26
C PRO A 94 -5.93 -21.48 4.00
N ALA A 95 -4.93 -21.50 3.14
CA ALA A 95 -4.23 -20.31 2.66
C ALA A 95 -4.30 -20.25 1.14
N ILE A 96 -4.34 -19.03 0.60
CA ILE A 96 -4.17 -18.77 -0.82
C ILE A 96 -2.77 -18.21 -1.01
N VAL A 97 -2.03 -18.76 -1.96
CA VAL A 97 -0.72 -18.25 -2.37
C VAL A 97 -0.88 -17.55 -3.71
N TRP A 98 -0.54 -16.27 -3.76
CA TRP A 98 -0.53 -15.47 -4.98
C TRP A 98 0.90 -15.03 -5.26
N ILE A 99 1.41 -15.41 -6.44
CA ILE A 99 2.80 -15.19 -6.84
C ILE A 99 2.80 -14.24 -8.03
N HIS A 100 3.55 -13.15 -7.90
CA HIS A 100 3.83 -12.17 -8.94
C HIS A 100 5.35 -12.01 -9.05
N GLY A 101 5.87 -11.95 -10.28
CA GLY A 101 7.30 -11.73 -10.59
C GLY A 101 7.52 -10.49 -11.46
#